data_AF-A0A536I554-F1
#
_entry.id   AF-A0A536I554-F1
#
_cell.length_a   1.000
_cell.length_b   1.000
_cell.length_c   1.000
_cell.angle_alpha   90.00
_cell.angle_beta   90.00
_cell.angle_gamma   90.00
#
_symmetry.space_group_name_H-M   'P 1'
#
loop_
_entity.id
_entity.type
_entity.pdbx_description
1 polymer ?
#
loop_
_entity_poly.entity_id
_entity_poly.type
_entity_poly.pdbx_seq_one_letter_code
_entity_poly.pdbx_strand_id
1 'polypeptide(L)'
;KEILEMYFDQIYYGNQSYGIKAAAKTYFGISDLNRLSLGQMALLAGLPQAPSEYDPIQNMAAAKARRQIVLDAMVENGYVTPAEAEAAATEPIKVNPASTSLYAPHFTFRAREQLINLLGEKAAYRGGYRVYTSL
;
A
#
# COMPACT_ATOMS: atom_id res chain seq x y z
N LYS A 1 5.13 -17.66 -12.17
CA LYS A 1 5.28 -17.01 -10.84
C LYS A 1 5.72 -15.55 -10.99
N GLU A 2 6.70 -15.26 -11.84
CA GLU A 2 7.28 -13.92 -12.08
C GLU A 2 6.27 -12.83 -12.50
N ILE A 3 5.24 -13.15 -13.29
CA ILE A 3 4.24 -12.16 -13.73
C ILE A 3 3.44 -11.59 -12.54
N LEU A 4 3.10 -12.43 -11.56
CA LEU A 4 2.32 -12.02 -10.39
C LEU A 4 3.17 -11.23 -9.38
N GLU A 5 4.43 -11.62 -9.20
CA GLU A 5 5.40 -10.85 -8.40
C GLU A 5 5.66 -9.47 -9.01
N MET A 6 5.95 -9.39 -10.31
CA MET A 6 6.11 -8.10 -10.99
C MET A 6 4.86 -7.21 -10.87
N TYR A 7 3.67 -7.81 -10.93
CA TYR A 7 2.42 -7.08 -10.75
C TYR A 7 2.32 -6.48 -9.34
N PHE A 8 2.52 -7.31 -8.31
CA PHE A 8 2.45 -6.86 -6.92
C PHE A 8 3.57 -5.91 -6.53
N ASP A 9 4.71 -5.91 -7.23
CA ASP A 9 5.80 -4.96 -7.00
C ASP A 9 5.58 -3.60 -7.69
N GLN A 10 4.70 -3.52 -8.69
CA GLN A 10 4.55 -2.30 -9.51
C GLN A 10 3.21 -1.60 -9.40
N ILE A 11 2.16 -2.27 -8.90
CA ILE A 11 0.84 -1.66 -8.81
C ILE A 11 0.76 -0.61 -7.70
N TYR A 12 -0.11 0.38 -7.91
CA TYR A 12 -0.36 1.45 -6.96
C TYR A 12 -1.38 1.01 -5.89
N TYR A 13 -1.02 1.22 -4.62
CA TYR A 13 -1.85 0.85 -3.46
C TYR A 13 -2.42 2.05 -2.72
N GLY A 14 -2.21 3.29 -3.20
CA GLY A 14 -2.59 4.50 -2.46
C GLY A 14 -1.43 5.06 -1.64
N ASN A 15 -1.59 6.29 -1.13
CA ASN A 15 -0.58 6.98 -0.31
C ASN A 15 0.85 6.90 -0.86
N GLN A 16 1.01 7.17 -2.17
CA GLN A 16 2.33 7.14 -2.86
C GLN A 16 3.05 5.77 -2.78
N SER A 17 2.32 4.70 -2.43
CA SER A 17 2.89 3.37 -2.28
C SER A 17 2.73 2.57 -3.57
N TYR A 18 3.86 2.31 -4.21
CA TYR A 18 3.96 1.42 -5.35
C TYR A 18 4.59 0.11 -4.90
N GLY A 19 3.86 -0.98 -5.11
CA GLY A 19 4.26 -2.30 -4.69
C GLY A 19 3.82 -2.67 -3.27
N ILE A 20 3.60 -3.96 -3.05
CA ILE A 20 3.02 -4.48 -1.81
C ILE A 20 3.90 -4.25 -0.58
N LYS A 21 5.24 -4.29 -0.73
CA LYS A 21 6.19 -3.98 0.35
C LYS A 21 6.11 -2.53 0.79
N ALA A 22 6.00 -1.61 -0.18
CA ALA A 22 5.83 -0.18 0.13
C ALA A 22 4.50 0.04 0.83
N ALA A 23 3.41 -0.58 0.34
CA ALA A 23 2.10 -0.48 0.93
C ALA A 23 2.05 -1.00 2.38
N ALA A 24 2.63 -2.18 2.65
CA ALA A 24 2.72 -2.75 4.00
C ALA A 24 3.46 -1.82 4.97
N LYS A 25 4.54 -1.19 4.50
CA LYS A 25 5.29 -0.21 5.30
C LYS A 25 4.50 1.08 5.52
N THR A 26 3.85 1.61 4.49
CA THR A 26 3.07 2.85 4.57
C THR A 26 1.86 2.70 5.49
N TYR A 27 1.07 1.64 5.31
CA TYR A 27 -0.17 1.46 6.07
C TYR A 27 0.07 0.90 7.47
N PHE A 28 1.04 -0.01 7.66
CA PHE A 28 1.20 -0.74 8.92
C PHE A 28 2.59 -0.59 9.57
N GLY A 29 3.54 0.08 8.93
CA GLY A 29 4.93 0.13 9.41
C GLY A 29 5.67 -1.20 9.29
N ILE A 30 5.13 -2.17 8.55
CA ILE A 30 5.65 -3.53 8.45
C ILE A 30 6.52 -3.66 7.19
N SER A 31 7.81 -3.95 7.37
CA SER A 31 8.74 -4.16 6.24
C SER A 31 8.94 -5.63 5.87
N ASP A 32 8.69 -6.55 6.81
CA ASP A 32 8.70 -7.99 6.57
C ASP A 32 7.26 -8.48 6.36
N LEU A 33 6.93 -8.86 5.13
CA LEU A 33 5.59 -9.28 4.75
C LEU A 33 5.09 -10.51 5.53
N ASN A 34 5.99 -11.35 6.05
CA ASN A 34 5.62 -12.52 6.86
C ASN A 34 5.02 -12.14 8.21
N ARG A 35 5.14 -10.88 8.62
CA ARG A 35 4.58 -10.34 9.85
C ARG A 35 3.19 -9.73 9.67
N LEU A 36 2.66 -9.72 8.45
CA LEU A 36 1.30 -9.26 8.20
C LEU A 36 0.30 -10.26 8.77
N SER A 37 -0.77 -9.76 9.37
CA SER A 37 -1.93 -10.60 9.70
C SER A 37 -2.76 -10.89 8.45
N LEU A 38 -3.61 -11.92 8.52
CA LEU A 38 -4.53 -12.25 7.43
C LEU A 38 -5.43 -11.05 7.07
N GLY A 39 -5.91 -10.29 8.06
CA GLY A 39 -6.72 -9.10 7.84
C GLY A 39 -5.96 -7.99 7.11
N GLN A 40 -4.68 -7.79 7.43
CA GLN A 40 -3.82 -6.83 6.74
C GLN A 40 -3.51 -7.27 5.30
N MET A 41 -3.23 -8.56 5.09
CA MET A 41 -3.02 -9.12 3.75
C MET A 41 -4.26 -8.94 2.87
N ALA A 42 -5.44 -9.29 3.39
CA ALA A 42 -6.70 -9.16 2.67
C ALA A 42 -7.02 -7.70 2.32
N LEU A 43 -6.77 -6.76 3.24
CA LEU A 43 -6.90 -5.34 2.95
C LEU A 43 -5.96 -4.90 1.82
N LEU A 44 -4.66 -5.23 1.90
CA LEU A 44 -3.70 -4.88 0.86
C LEU A 44 -4.09 -5.46 -0.49
N ALA A 45 -4.50 -6.72 -0.55
CA ALA A 45 -4.94 -7.35 -1.80
C ALA A 45 -6.18 -6.69 -2.42
N GLY A 46 -7.04 -6.06 -1.60
CA GLY A 46 -8.24 -5.36 -2.05
C GLY A 46 -8.01 -3.95 -2.58
N LEU A 47 -6.94 -3.27 -2.16
CA LEU A 47 -6.64 -1.88 -2.49
C LEU A 47 -6.47 -1.60 -4.00
N PRO A 48 -5.74 -2.41 -4.79
CA PRO A 48 -5.43 -2.09 -6.18
C PRO A 48 -6.63 -1.80 -7.09
N GLN A 49 -7.82 -2.32 -6.75
CA GLN A 49 -9.04 -2.08 -7.54
C GLN A 49 -9.47 -0.61 -7.51
N ALA A 50 -9.42 0.02 -6.34
CA ALA A 50 -9.74 1.44 -6.16
C ALA A 50 -8.92 2.00 -4.99
N PRO A 51 -7.62 2.27 -5.20
CA PRO A 51 -6.69 2.57 -4.10
C PRO A 51 -7.07 3.79 -3.27
N SER A 52 -7.72 4.78 -3.89
CA SER A 52 -8.20 5.99 -3.20
C SER A 52 -9.53 5.76 -2.47
N GLU A 53 -10.43 4.94 -3.01
CA GLU A 53 -11.75 4.70 -2.42
C GLU A 53 -11.68 3.76 -1.22
N TYR A 54 -10.81 2.75 -1.31
CA TYR A 54 -10.60 1.76 -0.25
C TYR A 54 -9.47 2.14 0.70
N ASP A 55 -8.95 3.37 0.61
CA ASP A 55 -7.90 3.85 1.50
C ASP A 55 -8.41 3.88 2.94
N PRO A 56 -7.87 3.05 3.87
CA PRO A 56 -8.31 3.04 5.27
C PRO A 56 -8.03 4.35 6.02
N ILE A 57 -7.14 5.21 5.52
CA ILE A 57 -6.87 6.54 6.10
C ILE A 57 -8.00 7.52 5.75
N GLN A 58 -8.57 7.40 4.54
CA GLN A 58 -9.62 8.31 4.05
C GLN A 58 -11.03 7.77 4.31
N ASN A 59 -11.24 6.47 4.08
CA ASN A 59 -12.54 5.80 4.17
C ASN A 59 -12.42 4.42 4.82
N MET A 60 -12.37 4.41 6.15
CA MET A 60 -12.29 3.19 6.96
C MET A 60 -13.46 2.21 6.71
N ALA A 61 -14.67 2.72 6.45
CA ALA A 61 -15.83 1.87 6.23
C ALA A 61 -15.72 1.11 4.89
N ALA A 62 -15.35 1.80 3.81
CA ALA A 62 -15.11 1.17 2.51
C ALA A 62 -13.94 0.20 2.55
N ALA A 63 -12.86 0.53 3.27
CA ALA A 63 -11.72 -0.37 3.48
C ALA A 63 -12.13 -1.67 4.17
N LYS A 64 -12.96 -1.61 5.22
CA LYS A 64 -13.49 -2.79 5.91
C LYS A 64 -14.37 -3.66 5.00
N ALA A 65 -15.29 -3.03 4.27
CA ALA A 65 -16.16 -3.75 3.32
C ALA A 65 -15.31 -4.43 2.23
N ARG A 66 -14.30 -3.74 1.72
CA ARG A 66 -13.40 -4.31 0.70
C ARG A 66 -12.57 -5.47 1.25
N ARG A 67 -12.05 -5.35 2.48
CA ARG A 67 -11.33 -6.44 3.17
C ARG A 67 -12.23 -7.68 3.29
N GLN A 68 -13.50 -7.50 3.66
CA GLN A 68 -14.45 -8.60 3.79
C GLN A 68 -14.61 -9.36 2.47
N ILE A 69 -14.80 -8.65 1.35
CA ILE A 69 -14.95 -9.27 0.02
C ILE A 69 -13.73 -10.14 -0.33
N VAL A 70 -12.52 -9.68 0.01
CA VAL A 70 -11.30 -10.46 -0.23
C VAL A 70 -11.27 -11.71 0.64
N LEU A 71 -11.64 -11.59 1.93
CA LEU A 71 -11.69 -12.74 2.84
C LEU A 71 -12.73 -13.77 2.40
N ASP A 72 -13.91 -13.33 1.94
CA ASP A 72 -14.96 -14.20 1.42
C ASP A 72 -14.44 -14.97 0.19
N ALA A 73 -13.78 -14.28 -0.74
CA ALA A 73 -13.15 -14.92 -1.89
C ALA A 73 -12.06 -15.92 -1.48
N MET A 74 -11.29 -15.64 -0.43
CA MET A 74 -10.28 -16.58 0.09
C MET A 74 -10.92 -17.84 0.68
N VAL A 75 -12.07 -17.72 1.34
CA VAL A 75 -12.85 -18.87 1.85
C VAL A 75 -13.42 -19.69 0.69
N GLU A 76 -14.04 -19.03 -0.29
CA GLU A 76 -14.62 -19.69 -1.48
C GLU A 76 -13.58 -20.50 -2.26
N ASN A 77 -12.34 -20.00 -2.32
CA ASN A 77 -11.23 -20.66 -3.01
C ASN A 77 -10.44 -21.61 -2.10
N GLY A 78 -10.84 -21.79 -0.84
CA GLY A 78 -10.23 -22.74 0.09
C GLY A 78 -8.84 -22.35 0.61
N TYR A 79 -8.46 -21.07 0.55
CA TYR A 79 -7.19 -20.58 1.10
C TYR A 79 -7.22 -20.42 2.62
N VAL A 80 -8.39 -20.14 3.19
CA VAL A 80 -8.62 -19.98 4.63
C VAL A 80 -9.97 -20.58 5.02
N THR A 81 -10.13 -20.94 6.29
CA THR A 81 -11.40 -21.40 6.83
C THR A 81 -12.35 -20.23 7.10
N PRO A 82 -13.68 -20.46 7.15
CA PRO A 82 -14.64 -19.42 7.53
C PRO A 82 -14.33 -18.79 8.90
N ALA A 83 -13.86 -19.58 9.86
CA ALA A 83 -13.52 -19.09 11.20
C ALA A 83 -12.28 -18.17 11.18
N GLU A 84 -11.25 -18.51 10.39
CA GLU A 84 -10.08 -17.64 10.21
C GLU A 84 -10.46 -16.33 9.51
N ALA A 85 -11.33 -16.39 8.50
CA ALA A 85 -11.83 -15.21 7.81
C ALA A 85 -12.63 -14.30 8.75
N GLU A 86 -13.50 -14.84 9.61
CA GLU A 86 -14.26 -14.07 10.60
C GLU A 86 -13.34 -13.42 11.66
N ALA A 87 -12.34 -14.16 12.14
CA ALA A 87 -11.32 -13.61 13.04
C ALA A 87 -10.53 -12.47 12.39
N ALA A 88 -10.12 -12.62 11.12
CA ALA A 88 -9.43 -11.57 10.37
C ALA A 88 -10.33 -10.35 10.06
N ALA A 89 -11.62 -10.58 9.83
CA ALA A 89 -12.62 -9.54 9.57
C ALA A 89 -12.90 -8.67 10.80
N THR A 90 -12.80 -9.24 11.99
CA THR A 90 -12.99 -8.52 13.27
C THR A 90 -11.73 -7.81 13.74
N GLU A 91 -10.56 -8.15 13.19
CA GLU A 91 -9.30 -7.50 13.52
C GLU A 91 -9.37 -5.98 13.26
N PRO A 92 -8.98 -5.14 14.24
CA PRO A 92 -8.99 -3.69 14.06
C PRO A 92 -7.92 -3.25 13.06
N ILE A 93 -8.34 -2.48 12.04
CA ILE A 93 -7.43 -1.88 11.07
C ILE A 93 -6.74 -0.68 11.73
N LYS A 94 -5.53 -0.91 12.24
CA LYS A 94 -4.65 0.16 12.77
C LYS A 94 -3.74 0.63 11.66
N VAL A 95 -4.08 1.76 11.07
CA VAL A 95 -3.21 2.44 10.11
C VAL A 95 -2.21 3.32 10.83
N ASN A 96 -0.98 3.35 10.33
CA ASN A 96 0.01 4.33 10.73
C ASN A 96 -0.11 5.51 9.77
N PRO A 97 -0.69 6.65 10.17
CA PRO A 97 -0.72 7.81 9.29
C PRO A 97 0.73 8.22 9.06
N ALA A 98 1.19 8.13 7.82
CA ALA A 98 2.55 8.52 7.48
C ALA A 98 2.69 10.04 7.70
N SER A 99 3.16 10.45 8.87
CA SER A 99 3.66 11.79 9.11
C SER A 99 5.03 11.91 8.44
N THR A 100 5.04 11.98 7.10
CA THR A 100 6.25 12.39 6.40
C THR A 100 6.42 13.89 6.69
N SER A 101 7.06 14.21 7.80
CA SER A 101 7.43 15.58 8.12
C SER A 101 8.47 16.01 7.10
N LEU A 102 8.02 16.73 6.08
CA LEU A 102 8.89 17.32 5.08
C LEU A 102 9.64 18.47 5.75
N TYR A 103 10.94 18.29 5.97
CA TYR A 103 11.81 19.29 6.60
C TYR A 103 11.81 20.64 5.83
N ALA A 104 11.63 20.62 4.51
CA ALA A 104 11.48 21.80 3.67
C ALA A 104 10.54 21.54 2.47
N PRO A 105 9.20 21.62 2.65
CA PRO A 105 8.23 21.17 1.65
C PRO A 105 8.41 21.81 0.27
N HIS A 106 8.59 23.13 0.21
CA HIS A 106 8.77 23.85 -1.05
C HIS A 106 10.03 23.40 -1.80
N PHE A 107 11.13 23.18 -1.07
CA PHE A 107 12.38 22.74 -1.67
C PHE A 107 12.26 21.28 -2.15
N THR A 108 11.65 20.40 -1.36
CA THR A 108 11.40 19.01 -1.77
C THR A 108 10.52 18.92 -3.00
N PHE A 109 9.46 19.74 -3.11
CA PHE A 109 8.62 19.76 -4.30
C PHE A 109 9.36 20.26 -5.54
N ARG A 110 10.21 21.29 -5.41
CA ARG A 110 11.07 21.72 -6.52
C ARG A 110 12.06 20.64 -6.95
N ALA A 111 12.73 20.00 -6.00
CA ALA A 111 13.66 18.92 -6.31
C ALA A 111 12.95 17.75 -7.03
N ARG A 112 11.71 17.44 -6.63
CA ARG A 112 10.87 16.44 -7.30
C ARG A 112 10.52 16.87 -8.74
N GLU A 113 10.10 18.11 -8.96
CA GLU A 113 9.81 18.60 -10.33
C GLU A 113 11.05 18.55 -11.23
N GLN A 114 12.22 18.92 -10.71
CA GLN A 114 13.47 18.81 -11.45
C GLN A 114 13.77 17.35 -11.82
N LEU A 115 13.59 16.41 -10.90
CA LEU A 115 13.79 14.99 -11.17
C LEU A 115 12.82 14.46 -12.25
N ILE A 116 11.54 14.88 -12.18
CA ILE A 116 10.52 14.53 -13.18
C ILE A 116 10.92 15.08 -14.56
N ASN A 117 11.38 16.32 -14.64
CA ASN A 117 11.81 16.93 -15.89
C ASN A 117 13.04 16.24 -16.50
N LEU A 118 13.95 15.72 -15.65
CA LEU A 118 15.18 15.06 -16.11
C LEU A 118 14.97 13.62 -16.55
N LEU A 119 14.16 12.85 -15.81
CA LEU A 119 14.06 11.39 -15.98
C LEU A 119 12.69 10.94 -16.51
N GLY A 120 11.74 11.85 -16.59
CA GLY A 120 10.34 11.53 -16.83
C GLY A 120 9.64 11.04 -15.55
N GLU A 121 8.32 11.22 -15.51
CA GLU A 121 7.50 10.95 -14.31
C GLU A 121 7.64 9.50 -13.82
N LYS A 122 7.57 8.53 -14.72
CA LYS A 122 7.64 7.10 -14.37
C LYS A 122 8.96 6.76 -13.69
N ALA A 123 10.09 7.25 -14.21
CA ALA A 123 11.39 6.98 -13.62
C ALA A 123 11.58 7.76 -12.31
N ALA A 124 11.13 9.02 -12.25
CA ALA A 124 11.23 9.83 -11.04
C ALA A 124 10.50 9.19 -9.84
N TYR A 125 9.30 8.63 -10.05
CA TYR A 125 8.54 7.99 -8.97
C TYR A 125 8.89 6.51 -8.72
N ARG A 126 9.35 5.78 -9.74
CA ARG A 126 9.52 4.31 -9.66
C ARG A 126 10.96 3.83 -9.83
N GLY A 127 11.90 4.72 -10.09
CA GLY A 127 13.30 4.39 -10.34
C GLY A 127 14.12 4.08 -9.08
N GLY A 128 13.56 4.26 -7.88
CA GLY A 128 14.23 3.92 -6.61
C GLY A 128 15.44 4.81 -6.29
N TYR A 129 15.53 5.99 -6.90
CA TYR A 129 16.67 6.89 -6.75
C TYR A 129 16.79 7.45 -5.32
N ARG A 130 18.01 7.54 -4.81
CA ARG A 130 18.34 8.37 -3.66
C ARG A 130 18.83 9.72 -4.16
N VAL A 131 18.06 10.77 -3.90
CA VAL A 131 18.35 12.13 -4.38
C VAL A 131 19.02 12.91 -3.25
N TYR A 132 20.23 13.37 -3.49
CA TYR A 132 20.97 14.27 -2.61
C TYR A 132 20.88 15.68 -3.18
N THR A 133 20.44 16.62 -2.35
CA THR A 133 20.24 18.02 -2.74
C THR A 133 21.22 18.94 -2.04
N SER A 134 21.25 20.22 -2.44
CA SER A 134 22.10 21.24 -1.82
C SER A 134 21.62 21.73 -0.44
N LEU A 135 20.42 21.32 -0.02
CA LEU A 135 19.87 21.59 1.31
C LEU A 135 20.45 20.60 2.34
#